data_AF-A0A7G7LA33-F1
#
_entry.id   AF-A0A7G7LA33-F1
#
_cell.length_a   1.000
_cell.length_b   1.000
_cell.length_c   1.000
_cell.angle_alpha   90.00
_cell.angle_beta   90.00
_cell.angle_gamma   90.00
#
_symmetry.space_group_name_H-M   'P 1'
#
loop_
_entity.id
_entity.type
_entity.pdbx_description
1 polymer ?
#
loop_
_entity_poly.entity_id
_entity_poly.type
_entity_poly.pdbx_seq_one_letter_code
_entity_poly.pdbx_strand_id
1 'polypeptide(L)'
;MSPARPRKKAPAPVAAPFTDYRDELIAVGDRVRIAPTRTRRGVPAYLGGEVGVIASLGRSKVTVVLDRYPDRPWVVPPDVLGKVRLGGSPA
;
A
#
# COMPACT_ATOMS: atom_id res chain seq x y z
N MET A 1 -27.94 -19.32 -39.48
CA MET A 1 -26.61 -18.88 -39.00
C MET A 1 -26.80 -17.57 -38.26
N SER A 2 -26.72 -17.56 -36.93
CA SER A 2 -26.89 -16.34 -36.12
C SER A 2 -25.53 -15.77 -35.74
N PRO A 3 -25.25 -14.48 -35.95
CA PRO A 3 -23.99 -13.89 -35.52
C PRO A 3 -23.95 -13.79 -33.99
N ALA A 4 -22.82 -14.20 -33.41
CA ALA A 4 -22.57 -14.15 -31.98
C ALA A 4 -22.49 -12.68 -31.50
N ARG A 5 -23.31 -12.34 -30.50
CA ARG A 5 -23.36 -11.03 -29.85
C ARG A 5 -22.02 -10.73 -29.17
N PRO A 6 -21.39 -9.55 -29.35
CA PRO A 6 -20.16 -9.21 -28.66
C PRO A 6 -20.43 -9.16 -27.15
N ARG A 7 -19.75 -10.02 -26.39
CA ARG A 7 -19.79 -10.00 -24.92
C ARG A 7 -19.19 -8.66 -24.48
N LYS A 8 -20.02 -7.74 -23.99
CA LYS A 8 -19.55 -6.52 -23.32
C LYS A 8 -18.60 -6.96 -22.20
N LYS A 9 -17.33 -6.58 -22.32
CA LYS A 9 -16.31 -6.75 -21.27
C LYS A 9 -16.88 -6.07 -20.03
N ALA A 10 -17.16 -6.85 -18.98
CA ALA A 10 -17.64 -6.29 -17.72
C ALA A 10 -16.65 -5.20 -17.25
N PRO A 11 -17.12 -4.07 -16.67
CA PRO A 11 -16.22 -3.10 -16.10
C PRO A 11 -15.30 -3.83 -15.11
N ALA A 12 -13.99 -3.57 -15.22
CA ALA A 12 -13.03 -4.14 -14.29
C ALA A 12 -13.49 -3.84 -12.86
N PRO A 13 -13.44 -4.80 -11.93
CA PRO A 13 -13.83 -4.54 -10.55
C PRO A 13 -13.02 -3.35 -10.05
N VAL A 14 -13.71 -2.29 -9.64
CA VAL A 14 -13.09 -1.14 -8.99
C VAL A 14 -12.43 -1.69 -7.73
N ALA A 15 -11.10 -1.76 -7.72
CA ALA A 15 -10.39 -2.25 -6.55
C ALA A 15 -10.77 -1.36 -5.37
N ALA A 16 -11.18 -1.97 -4.26
CA ALA A 16 -11.47 -1.23 -3.04
C ALA A 16 -10.23 -0.43 -2.65
N PRO A 17 -10.38 0.83 -2.22
CA PRO A 17 -9.23 1.66 -1.87
C PRO A 17 -8.49 1.03 -0.69
N PHE A 18 -7.16 1.13 -0.71
CA PHE A 18 -6.35 0.71 0.42
C PHE A 18 -6.43 1.74 1.54
N THR A 19 -6.60 1.26 2.77
CA THR A 19 -6.46 2.05 3.98
C THR A 19 -5.29 1.53 4.82
N ASP A 20 -4.66 2.44 5.53
CA ASP A 20 -3.63 2.15 6.52
C ASP A 20 -4.27 1.53 7.80
N TYR A 21 -3.47 1.20 8.81
CA TYR A 21 -3.99 0.58 10.04
C TYR A 21 -4.92 1.50 10.87
N ARG A 22 -4.96 2.79 10.56
CA ARG A 22 -5.82 3.82 11.18
C ARG A 22 -7.05 4.12 10.32
N ASP A 23 -7.31 3.28 9.33
CA ASP A 23 -8.38 3.44 8.34
C ASP A 23 -8.21 4.71 7.46
N GLU A 24 -6.99 5.26 7.36
CA GLU A 24 -6.70 6.40 6.51
C GLU A 24 -6.36 5.93 5.08
N LEU A 25 -6.95 6.57 4.07
CA LEU A 25 -6.69 6.23 2.66
C LEU A 25 -5.21 6.42 2.30
N ILE A 26 -4.66 5.41 1.64
CA ILE A 26 -3.29 5.43 1.11
C ILE A 26 -3.27 5.34 -0.42
N ALA A 27 -2.36 6.11 -1.02
CA ALA A 27 -2.17 6.22 -2.44
C ALA A 27 -0.69 6.06 -2.84
N VAL A 28 -0.44 5.82 -4.12
CA VAL A 28 0.92 5.87 -4.67
C VAL A 28 1.52 7.26 -4.44
N GLY A 29 2.76 7.31 -3.98
CA GLY A 29 3.45 8.55 -3.60
C GLY A 29 3.27 8.96 -2.14
N ASP A 30 2.34 8.35 -1.40
CA ASP A 30 2.21 8.64 0.03
C ASP A 30 3.44 8.18 0.82
N ARG A 31 3.84 9.00 1.80
CA ARG A 31 4.85 8.65 2.78
C ARG A 31 4.21 7.84 3.91
N VAL A 32 4.80 6.69 4.23
CA VAL A 32 4.27 5.74 5.19
C VAL A 32 5.36 5.25 6.13
N ARG A 33 4.97 4.86 7.34
CA ARG A 33 5.80 4.14 8.31
C ARG A 33 5.27 2.72 8.46
N ILE A 34 6.17 1.74 8.47
CA ILE A 34 5.82 0.37 8.85
C ILE A 34 5.62 0.33 10.37
N ALA A 35 4.43 -0.07 10.81
CA ALA A 35 4.14 -0.24 12.22
C ALA A 35 5.15 -1.22 12.86
N PRO A 36 5.63 -0.97 14.09
CA PRO A 36 6.45 -1.93 14.82
C PRO A 36 5.62 -3.19 15.12
N THR A 37 5.71 -4.20 14.27
CA THR A 37 5.01 -5.48 14.50
C THR A 37 6.05 -6.53 14.84
N ARG A 38 5.90 -7.20 15.99
CA ARG A 38 6.80 -8.30 16.36
C ARG A 38 6.57 -9.56 15.51
N THR A 39 5.41 -9.73 14.86
CA THR A 39 4.95 -11.05 14.39
C THR A 39 3.99 -11.07 13.19
N ARG A 40 3.75 -9.97 12.46
CA ARG A 40 2.82 -10.05 11.29
C ARG A 40 3.43 -10.85 10.15
N ARG A 41 2.70 -11.88 9.70
CA ARG A 41 3.11 -12.75 8.58
C ARG A 41 3.43 -11.93 7.34
N GLY A 42 4.65 -12.09 6.83
CA GLY A 42 5.10 -11.48 5.58
C GLY A 42 5.86 -10.17 5.70
N VAL A 43 6.08 -9.65 6.93
CA VAL A 43 6.91 -8.45 7.15
C VAL A 43 8.02 -8.77 8.15
N PRO A 44 9.31 -8.68 7.76
CA PRO A 44 10.40 -8.88 8.69
C PRO A 44 10.38 -7.86 9.85
N ALA A 45 10.64 -8.33 11.07
CA ALA A 45 10.57 -7.51 12.29
C ALA A 45 11.52 -6.29 12.26
N TYR A 46 12.67 -6.41 11.60
CA TYR A 46 13.64 -5.32 11.46
C TYR A 46 13.16 -4.15 10.59
N LEU A 47 12.04 -4.33 9.86
CA LEU A 47 11.40 -3.24 9.12
C LEU A 47 10.46 -2.40 9.99
N GLY A 48 10.16 -2.83 11.22
CA GLY A 48 9.30 -2.09 12.13
C GLY A 48 9.87 -0.72 12.45
N GLY A 49 9.10 0.33 12.17
CA GLY A 49 9.48 1.73 12.36
C GLY A 49 10.13 2.39 11.13
N GLU A 50 10.54 1.61 10.14
CA GLU A 50 11.11 2.14 8.89
C GLU A 50 10.07 2.97 8.13
N VAL A 51 10.55 4.02 7.47
CA VAL A 51 9.74 4.98 6.69
C VAL A 51 10.07 4.81 5.22
N GLY A 52 9.07 5.05 4.37
CA GLY A 52 9.24 4.96 2.93
C GLY A 52 8.09 5.59 2.16
N VAL A 53 8.07 5.36 0.86
CA VAL A 53 7.06 5.85 -0.08
C VAL A 53 6.37 4.68 -0.77
N ILE A 54 5.06 4.78 -0.95
CA ILE A 54 4.29 3.80 -1.72
C ILE A 54 4.66 3.94 -3.20
N ALA A 55 5.24 2.88 -3.76
CA ALA A 55 5.57 2.81 -5.18
C ALA A 55 4.42 2.26 -6.03
N SER A 56 3.63 1.32 -5.50
CA SER A 56 2.47 0.77 -6.21
C SER A 56 1.45 0.12 -5.26
N LEU A 57 0.19 0.07 -5.74
CA LEU A 57 -0.91 -0.62 -5.08
C LEU A 57 -1.27 -1.88 -5.90
N GLY A 58 -1.17 -3.05 -5.26
CA GLY A 58 -1.59 -4.33 -5.84
C GLY A 58 -3.08 -4.59 -5.62
N ARG A 59 -3.50 -5.86 -5.66
CA ARG A 59 -4.90 -6.24 -5.34
C ARG A 59 -5.17 -6.34 -3.84
N SER A 60 -4.16 -6.75 -3.07
CA SER A 60 -4.27 -6.97 -1.61
C SER A 60 -3.00 -6.59 -0.84
N LYS A 61 -1.98 -6.06 -1.53
CA LYS A 61 -0.67 -5.71 -0.99
C LYS A 61 -0.22 -4.37 -1.55
N VAL A 62 0.67 -3.72 -0.81
CA VAL A 62 1.25 -2.43 -1.15
C VAL A 62 2.75 -2.63 -1.33
N THR A 63 3.30 -2.03 -2.39
CA THR A 63 4.75 -1.97 -2.59
C THR A 63 5.27 -0.67 -2.04
N VAL A 64 6.24 -0.74 -1.13
CA VAL A 64 6.86 0.41 -0.48
C VAL A 64 8.36 0.38 -0.74
N VAL A 65 8.93 1.53 -1.11
CA VAL A 65 10.38 1.72 -1.14
C VAL A 65 10.76 2.43 0.15
N LEU A 66 11.60 1.80 0.96
CA LEU A 66 12.01 2.33 2.26
C LEU A 66 13.19 3.28 2.11
N ASP A 67 13.19 4.38 2.85
CA ASP A 67 14.23 5.41 2.78
C ASP A 67 15.63 4.83 3.05
N ARG A 68 15.70 3.88 3.99
CA ARG A 68 16.94 3.18 4.36
C ARG A 68 17.39 2.14 3.32
N TYR A 69 16.47 1.66 2.48
CA TYR A 69 16.72 0.61 1.48
C TYR A 69 16.14 1.02 0.11
N PRO A 70 16.65 2.11 -0.50
CA PRO A 70 16.04 2.71 -1.68
C PRO A 70 16.06 1.79 -2.91
N ASP A 71 17.07 0.92 -3.01
CA ASP A 71 17.23 -0.01 -4.13
C ASP A 71 16.35 -1.26 -4.03
N ARG A 72 15.60 -1.40 -2.93
CA ARG A 72 14.84 -2.62 -2.64
C ARG A 72 13.37 -2.31 -2.32
N PRO A 73 12.44 -2.60 -3.24
CA PRO A 73 11.01 -2.52 -2.95
C PRO A 73 10.56 -3.65 -2.01
N TRP A 74 9.66 -3.33 -1.10
CA TRP A 74 9.08 -4.25 -0.11
C TRP A 74 7.58 -4.38 -0.32
N VAL A 75 7.09 -5.61 -0.42
CA VAL A 75 5.66 -5.90 -0.55
C VAL A 75 5.10 -6.20 0.83
N VAL A 76 4.20 -5.35 1.32
CA VAL A 76 3.64 -5.44 2.67
C VAL A 76 2.11 -5.37 2.67
N PRO A 77 1.44 -5.93 3.68
CA PRO A 77 0.03 -5.67 3.93
C PRO A 77 -0.25 -4.18 4.18
N PRO A 78 -1.40 -3.64 3.76
CA PRO A 78 -1.76 -2.23 4.02
C PRO A 78 -2.01 -1.95 5.51
N ASP A 79 -2.51 -2.94 6.25
CA ASP A 79 -2.81 -2.89 7.69
C ASP A 79 -1.58 -2.83 8.60
N VAL A 80 -0.36 -2.87 8.03
CA VAL A 80 0.87 -2.59 8.77
C VAL A 80 1.46 -1.23 8.43
N LEU A 81 0.83 -0.48 7.53
CA LEU A 81 1.27 0.85 7.16
C LEU A 81 0.52 1.89 7.99
N GLY A 82 1.21 2.94 8.39
CA GLY A 82 0.61 4.17 8.91
C GLY A 82 1.06 5.34 8.06
N LYS A 83 0.12 6.13 7.54
CA LYS A 83 0.42 7.33 6.76
C LYS A 83 1.19 8.33 7.65
N VAL A 84 2.33 8.79 7.15
CA VAL A 84 3.12 9.81 7.82
C VAL A 84 2.62 11.15 7.33
N ARG A 85 1.90 11.85 8.21
CA ARG A 85 1.64 13.28 7.98
C ARG A 85 2.97 14.01 8.16
N LEU A 86 3.53 14.49 7.06
CA LEU A 86 4.52 15.57 7.12
C LEU A 86 3.77 16.74 7.75
N GLY A 87 4.00 16.96 9.04
CA GLY A 87 3.30 18.00 9.79
C GLY A 87 3.42 19.33 9.06
N GLY A 88 2.28 20.00 8.88
CA GLY A 88 2.30 21.46 8.96
C GLY A 88 2.92 21.86 10.30
N SER A 89 3.66 22.97 10.30
CA SER A 89 4.26 23.56 11.50
C SER A 89 3.31 23.48 12.70
N PRO A 90 3.80 23.16 13.91
CA PRO A 90 3.08 23.56 15.10
C PRO A 90 3.02 25.10 15.09
N ALA A 91 1.80 25.65 15.09
CA ALA A 91 1.55 27.02 15.50
C ALA A 91 1.53 27.09 17.03
#